data_AF-A0A2V7LBY2-F1
#
_entry.id   AF-A0A2V7LBY2-F1
#
_cell.length_a   1.000
_cell.length_b   1.000
_cell.length_c   1.000
_cell.angle_alpha   90.00
_cell.angle_beta   90.00
_cell.angle_gamma   90.00
#
_symmetry.space_group_name_H-M   'P 1'
#
loop_
_entity.id
_entity.type
_entity.pdbx_description
1 polymer ?
#
loop_
_entity_poly.entity_id
_entity_poly.type
_entity_poly.pdbx_seq_one_letter_code
_entity_poly.pdbx_strand_id
1 'polypeptide(L)'
;MRSLLTLFALLAIALSAPAALSAQDSGDVHQDKKHVRHDRRELRSDRKDIRHDTKDIHQDRRDIRQDVKHGDVKDARQDRQDLRRDRRDIRQDRRDRRQDVRDVRKDRRDLRQDRKDVHQEKKDSSK
;
A
#
# COMPACT_ATOMS: atom_id res chain seq x y z
N MET A 1 -55.61 58.38 17.00
CA MET A 1 -54.66 58.23 18.13
C MET A 1 -53.52 57.35 17.62
N ARG A 2 -52.40 57.93 17.17
CA ARG A 2 -51.08 58.01 17.87
C ARG A 2 -50.59 56.60 18.28
N SER A 3 -49.54 55.99 17.71
CA SER A 3 -48.09 56.34 17.70
C SER A 3 -47.34 55.52 16.61
N LEU A 4 -46.40 56.04 15.78
CA LEU A 4 -44.99 56.48 15.98
C LEU A 4 -43.94 55.37 16.26
N LEU A 5 -42.91 55.32 15.38
CA LEU A 5 -41.47 54.96 15.59
C LEU A 5 -41.13 53.44 15.68
N THR A 6 -40.05 52.85 15.15
CA THR A 6 -38.73 53.35 14.67
C THR A 6 -37.98 52.24 13.90
N LEU A 7 -37.10 52.67 12.99
CA LEU A 7 -36.00 51.94 12.33
C LEU A 7 -35.19 51.01 13.26
N PHE A 8 -34.78 49.86 12.73
CA PHE A 8 -33.46 49.27 13.01
C PHE A 8 -32.89 48.63 11.74
N ALA A 9 -31.88 49.29 11.18
CA ALA A 9 -30.98 48.70 10.21
C ALA A 9 -29.98 47.81 10.97
N LEU A 10 -29.87 46.53 10.59
CA LEU A 10 -28.69 45.73 10.87
C LEU A 10 -28.28 44.99 9.60
N LEU A 11 -27.29 45.61 8.97
CA LEU A 11 -26.38 45.05 7.98
C LEU A 11 -25.66 43.84 8.60
N ALA A 12 -25.87 42.65 8.04
CA ALA A 12 -25.03 41.48 8.28
C ALA A 12 -24.46 41.00 6.93
N ILE A 13 -23.28 41.52 6.60
CA ILE A 13 -22.41 40.96 5.56
C ILE A 13 -21.44 40.00 6.27
N ALA A 14 -21.43 38.73 5.90
CA ALA A 14 -20.34 37.74 5.94
C ALA A 14 -20.97 36.33 6.07
N LEU A 15 -20.66 35.30 5.30
CA LEU A 15 -19.56 35.05 4.38
C LEU A 15 -20.08 34.00 3.38
N SER A 16 -20.05 34.30 2.09
CA SER A 16 -20.22 33.30 1.04
C SER A 16 -18.95 32.44 0.94
N ALA A 17 -19.09 31.11 0.99
CA ALA A 17 -18.49 30.14 0.06
C ALA A 17 -18.41 28.71 0.67
N PRO A 18 -19.38 27.82 0.39
CA PRO A 18 -19.13 26.38 0.39
C PRO A 18 -18.68 25.98 -1.03
N ALA A 19 -17.45 26.34 -1.43
CA ALA A 19 -16.94 26.00 -2.77
C ALA A 19 -15.53 25.40 -2.77
N ALA A 20 -15.03 24.99 -1.60
CA ALA A 20 -13.68 24.41 -1.47
C ALA A 20 -13.66 22.87 -1.36
N LEU A 21 -14.81 22.20 -1.23
CA LEU A 21 -14.83 20.75 -0.98
C LEU A 21 -14.51 19.88 -2.21
N SER A 22 -14.76 20.37 -3.43
CA SER A 22 -14.68 19.56 -4.66
C SER A 22 -13.28 19.42 -5.26
N ALA A 23 -12.30 20.21 -4.78
CA ALA A 23 -10.92 20.17 -5.28
C ALA A 23 -10.02 19.20 -4.50
N GLN A 24 -10.36 18.86 -3.26
CA GLN A 24 -9.59 17.94 -2.42
C GLN A 24 -9.76 16.48 -2.90
N ASP A 25 -10.99 16.08 -3.21
CA ASP A 25 -11.34 14.69 -3.54
C ASP A 25 -10.65 14.16 -4.83
N SER A 26 -10.49 15.03 -5.84
CA SER A 26 -9.76 14.63 -7.08
C SER A 26 -8.24 14.54 -6.89
N GLY A 27 -7.69 15.30 -5.93
CA GLY A 27 -6.28 15.25 -5.57
C GLY A 27 -5.90 13.97 -4.82
N ASP A 28 -6.77 13.54 -3.91
CA ASP A 28 -6.57 12.37 -3.05
C ASP A 28 -6.55 11.07 -3.88
N VAL A 29 -7.50 10.90 -4.81
CA VAL A 29 -7.52 9.73 -5.73
C VAL A 29 -6.25 9.60 -6.59
N HIS A 30 -5.58 10.72 -6.90
CA HIS A 30 -4.32 10.68 -7.65
C HIS A 30 -3.14 10.24 -6.78
N GLN A 31 -3.09 10.67 -5.51
CA GLN A 31 -2.07 10.25 -4.56
C GLN A 31 -2.21 8.75 -4.27
N ASP A 32 -3.41 8.27 -3.94
CA ASP A 32 -3.68 6.86 -3.68
C ASP A 32 -3.30 5.96 -4.86
N LYS A 33 -3.54 6.43 -6.09
CA LYS A 33 -3.10 5.72 -7.30
C LYS A 33 -1.58 5.62 -7.40
N LYS A 34 -0.83 6.64 -6.95
CA LYS A 34 0.64 6.58 -6.90
C LYS A 34 1.10 5.59 -5.84
N HIS A 35 0.49 5.58 -4.65
CA HIS A 35 0.78 4.60 -3.59
C HIS A 35 0.57 3.17 -4.08
N VAL A 36 -0.60 2.83 -4.62
CA VAL A 36 -0.86 1.48 -5.17
C VAL A 36 0.10 1.09 -6.30
N ARG A 37 0.63 2.05 -7.06
CA ARG A 37 1.67 1.78 -8.07
C ARG A 37 3.03 1.49 -7.44
N HIS A 38 3.37 2.21 -6.37
CA HIS A 38 4.58 2.02 -5.59
C HIS A 38 4.59 0.64 -4.94
N ASP A 39 3.54 0.28 -4.21
CA ASP A 39 3.45 -1.01 -3.51
C ASP A 39 3.54 -2.18 -4.49
N ARG A 40 2.96 -2.03 -5.69
CA ARG A 40 3.10 -3.04 -6.76
C ARG A 40 4.53 -3.19 -7.28
N ARG A 41 5.34 -2.12 -7.22
CA ARG A 41 6.75 -2.18 -7.59
C ARG A 41 7.55 -2.88 -6.48
N GLU A 42 7.27 -2.58 -5.22
CA GLU A 42 7.86 -3.27 -4.06
C GLU A 42 7.55 -4.77 -4.09
N LEU A 43 6.27 -5.15 -4.23
CA LEU A 43 5.85 -6.55 -4.38
C LEU A 43 6.55 -7.31 -5.52
N ARG A 44 6.97 -6.59 -6.57
CA ARG A 44 7.77 -7.16 -7.66
C ARG A 44 9.23 -7.33 -7.27
N SER A 45 9.78 -6.42 -6.46
CA SER A 45 11.11 -6.55 -5.86
C SER A 45 11.15 -7.75 -4.92
N ASP A 46 10.25 -7.83 -3.94
CA ASP A 46 10.24 -8.94 -2.97
C ASP A 46 10.13 -10.30 -3.66
N ARG A 47 9.38 -10.35 -4.77
CA ARG A 47 9.28 -11.57 -5.58
C ARG A 47 10.60 -11.95 -6.25
N LYS A 48 11.40 -10.97 -6.70
CA LYS A 48 12.74 -11.20 -7.25
C LYS A 48 13.70 -11.63 -6.15
N ASP A 49 13.66 -10.98 -5.00
CA ASP A 49 14.56 -11.24 -3.87
C ASP A 49 14.34 -12.67 -3.36
N ILE A 50 13.10 -13.05 -3.06
CA ILE A 50 12.73 -14.43 -2.69
C ILE A 50 13.16 -15.45 -3.75
N ARG A 51 13.13 -15.07 -5.04
CA ARG A 51 13.58 -15.96 -6.13
C ARG A 51 15.10 -16.12 -6.10
N HIS A 52 15.86 -15.07 -5.77
CA HIS A 52 17.30 -15.14 -5.61
C HIS A 52 17.66 -16.03 -4.42
N ASP A 53 17.08 -15.76 -3.24
CA ASP A 53 17.35 -16.54 -2.03
C ASP A 53 17.00 -18.02 -2.24
N THR A 54 15.91 -18.30 -2.98
CA THR A 54 15.56 -19.68 -3.32
C THR A 54 16.63 -20.36 -4.17
N LYS A 55 17.27 -19.64 -5.11
CA LYS A 55 18.38 -20.17 -5.90
C LYS A 55 19.63 -20.39 -5.06
N ASP A 56 19.93 -19.47 -4.16
CA ASP A 56 21.12 -19.54 -3.31
C ASP A 56 20.99 -20.76 -2.36
N ILE A 57 19.82 -20.94 -1.74
CA ILE A 57 19.46 -22.17 -1.01
C ILE A 57 19.61 -23.45 -1.84
N HIS A 58 19.35 -23.40 -3.15
CA HIS A 58 19.56 -24.55 -4.01
C HIS A 58 21.04 -24.84 -4.25
N GLN A 59 21.87 -23.80 -4.30
CA GLN A 59 23.31 -23.88 -4.42
C GLN A 59 23.93 -24.41 -3.12
N ASP A 60 23.59 -23.84 -1.96
CA ASP A 60 24.10 -24.30 -0.65
C ASP A 60 23.78 -25.79 -0.41
N ARG A 61 22.60 -26.24 -0.85
CA ARG A 61 22.23 -27.66 -0.79
C ARG A 61 23.14 -28.56 -1.62
N ARG A 62 23.67 -28.07 -2.74
CA ARG A 62 24.63 -28.82 -3.57
C ARG A 62 25.98 -28.83 -2.87
N ASP A 63 26.41 -27.71 -2.32
CA ASP A 63 27.70 -27.56 -1.67
C ASP A 63 27.77 -28.45 -0.41
N ILE A 64 26.76 -28.38 0.47
CA ILE A 64 26.60 -29.30 1.61
C ILE A 64 26.68 -30.78 1.19
N ARG A 65 26.13 -31.15 0.02
CA ARG A 65 26.18 -32.54 -0.45
C ARG A 65 27.59 -32.92 -0.90
N GLN A 66 28.35 -31.99 -1.47
CA GLN A 66 29.73 -32.20 -1.86
C GLN A 66 30.61 -32.31 -0.61
N ASP A 67 30.49 -31.40 0.35
CA ASP A 67 31.27 -31.42 1.60
C ASP A 67 31.09 -32.72 2.36
N VAL A 68 29.83 -33.17 2.51
CA VAL A 68 29.54 -34.48 3.13
C VAL A 68 30.18 -35.64 2.37
N LYS A 69 30.26 -35.56 1.03
CA LYS A 69 30.89 -36.59 0.20
C LYS A 69 32.41 -36.58 0.33
N HIS A 70 33.02 -35.41 0.54
CA HIS A 70 34.46 -35.23 0.69
C HIS A 70 34.96 -35.46 2.13
N GLY A 71 34.05 -35.53 3.10
CA GLY A 71 34.37 -35.82 4.51
C GLY A 71 34.39 -34.57 5.40
N ASP A 72 34.06 -33.41 4.85
CA ASP A 72 34.05 -32.11 5.53
C ASP A 72 32.75 -31.91 6.32
N VAL A 73 32.49 -32.83 7.25
CA VAL A 73 31.21 -32.94 7.98
C VAL A 73 30.95 -31.73 8.89
N LYS A 74 32.01 -31.06 9.38
CA LYS A 74 31.89 -29.89 10.24
C LYS A 74 31.32 -28.69 9.47
N ASP A 75 31.86 -28.42 8.29
CA ASP A 75 31.44 -27.29 7.45
C ASP A 75 30.02 -27.54 6.94
N ALA A 76 29.74 -28.75 6.45
CA ALA A 76 28.39 -29.17 6.09
C ALA A 76 27.36 -29.04 7.22
N ARG A 77 27.77 -29.14 8.49
CA ARG A 77 26.87 -28.94 9.64
C ARG A 77 26.54 -27.46 9.85
N GLN A 78 27.54 -26.58 9.69
CA GLN A 78 27.35 -25.13 9.78
C GLN A 78 26.46 -24.64 8.66
N ASP A 79 26.73 -25.04 7.42
CA ASP A 79 25.93 -24.66 6.26
C ASP A 79 24.48 -25.15 6.36
N ARG A 80 24.27 -26.33 6.96
CA ARG A 80 22.90 -26.81 7.26
C ARG A 80 22.17 -25.92 8.27
N GLN A 81 22.88 -25.28 9.20
CA GLN A 81 22.29 -24.35 10.16
C GLN A 81 21.92 -23.04 9.48
N ASP A 82 22.79 -22.51 8.64
CA ASP A 82 22.52 -21.28 7.88
C ASP A 82 21.37 -21.49 6.88
N LEU A 83 21.38 -22.61 6.15
CA LEU A 83 20.27 -23.04 5.29
C LEU A 83 18.92 -23.17 6.02
N ARG A 84 18.92 -23.42 7.33
CA ARG A 84 17.68 -23.42 8.14
C ARG A 84 17.20 -22.01 8.44
N ARG A 85 18.12 -21.06 8.66
CA ARG A 85 17.83 -19.64 8.86
C ARG A 85 17.27 -19.04 7.57
N ASP A 86 17.92 -19.23 6.43
CA ASP A 86 17.46 -18.68 5.14
C ASP A 86 16.06 -19.19 4.78
N ARG A 87 15.77 -20.46 5.05
CA ARG A 87 14.43 -21.02 4.87
C ARG A 87 13.39 -20.39 5.78
N ARG A 88 13.77 -19.97 6.98
CA ARG A 88 12.88 -19.28 7.92
C ARG A 88 12.61 -17.86 7.42
N ASP A 89 13.64 -17.19 6.94
CA ASP A 89 13.56 -15.82 6.44
C ASP A 89 12.67 -15.76 5.19
N ILE A 90 12.90 -16.63 4.19
CA ILE A 90 12.01 -16.76 3.02
C ILE A 90 10.56 -17.05 3.42
N ARG A 91 10.33 -17.83 4.49
CA ARG A 91 8.94 -18.08 4.96
C ARG A 91 8.32 -16.82 5.53
N GLN A 92 9.09 -16.01 6.23
CA GLN A 92 8.67 -14.71 6.76
C GLN A 92 8.40 -13.74 5.62
N ASP A 93 9.31 -13.59 4.64
CA ASP A 93 9.11 -12.71 3.48
C ASP A 93 7.88 -13.12 2.65
N ARG A 94 7.63 -14.43 2.54
CA ARG A 94 6.41 -14.95 1.88
C ARG A 94 5.14 -14.61 2.65
N ARG A 95 5.20 -14.51 3.98
CA ARG A 95 4.07 -14.11 4.82
C ARG A 95 3.82 -12.61 4.69
N ASP A 96 4.87 -11.81 4.75
CA ASP A 96 4.79 -10.36 4.69
C ASP A 96 4.29 -9.92 3.31
N ARG A 97 4.87 -10.44 2.23
CA ARG A 97 4.36 -10.22 0.87
C ARG A 97 2.88 -10.63 0.69
N ARG A 98 2.41 -11.67 1.39
CA ARG A 98 0.99 -12.07 1.33
C ARG A 98 0.10 -11.03 1.99
N GLN A 99 0.58 -10.40 3.06
CA GLN A 99 -0.11 -9.31 3.74
C GLN A 99 -0.13 -8.07 2.83
N ASP A 100 1.01 -7.67 2.28
CA ASP A 100 1.10 -6.53 1.36
C ASP A 100 0.20 -6.69 0.13
N VAL A 101 0.12 -7.91 -0.42
CA VAL A 101 -0.83 -8.21 -1.51
C VAL A 101 -2.29 -8.02 -1.09
N ARG A 102 -2.65 -8.30 0.16
CA ARG A 102 -4.02 -8.07 0.67
C ARG A 102 -4.29 -6.58 0.83
N ASP A 103 -3.32 -5.83 1.34
CA ASP A 103 -3.46 -4.39 1.57
C ASP A 103 -3.60 -3.65 0.24
N VAL A 104 -2.72 -3.94 -0.73
CA VAL A 104 -2.84 -3.41 -2.12
C VAL A 104 -4.18 -3.76 -2.79
N ARG A 105 -4.78 -4.91 -2.45
CA ARG A 105 -6.12 -5.27 -2.96
C ARG A 105 -7.23 -4.46 -2.31
N LYS A 106 -7.09 -4.14 -1.02
CA LYS A 106 -8.01 -3.28 -0.28
C LYS A 106 -7.93 -1.86 -0.81
N ASP A 107 -6.73 -1.28 -0.91
CA ASP A 107 -6.53 0.08 -1.40
C ASP A 107 -7.07 0.25 -2.82
N ARG A 108 -6.90 -0.78 -3.67
CA ARG A 108 -7.48 -0.76 -5.02
C ARG A 108 -9.02 -0.77 -5.02
N ARG A 109 -9.64 -1.44 -4.04
CA ARG A 109 -11.10 -1.46 -3.90
C ARG A 109 -11.59 -0.09 -3.44
N ASP A 110 -10.92 0.50 -2.47
CA ASP A 110 -11.27 1.79 -1.89
C ASP A 110 -11.14 2.89 -2.96
N LEU A 111 -10.00 2.95 -3.66
CA LEU A 111 -9.79 3.79 -4.86
C LEU A 111 -10.88 3.66 -5.94
N ARG A 112 -11.47 2.46 -6.10
CA ARG A 112 -12.53 2.25 -7.08
C ARG A 112 -13.85 2.84 -6.58
N GLN A 113 -14.09 2.80 -5.27
CA GLN A 113 -15.25 3.39 -4.64
C GLN A 113 -15.16 4.92 -4.69
N ASP A 114 -14.04 5.50 -4.25
CA ASP A 114 -13.84 6.96 -4.25
C ASP A 114 -14.04 7.55 -5.66
N ARG A 115 -13.51 6.87 -6.69
CA ARG A 115 -13.74 7.26 -8.09
C ARG A 115 -15.21 7.28 -8.52
N LYS A 116 -16.02 6.36 -8.01
CA LYS A 116 -17.46 6.34 -8.30
C LYS A 116 -18.15 7.49 -7.60
N ASP A 117 -17.76 7.77 -6.36
CA ASP A 117 -18.37 8.81 -5.54
C ASP A 117 -18.05 10.19 -6.13
N VAL A 118 -16.79 10.45 -6.47
CA VAL A 118 -16.37 11.64 -7.25
C VAL A 118 -17.18 11.78 -8.55
N HIS A 119 -17.40 10.68 -9.26
CA HIS A 119 -18.14 10.71 -10.53
C HIS A 119 -19.63 11.01 -10.33
N GLN A 120 -20.23 10.46 -9.29
CA GLN A 120 -21.63 10.67 -8.95
C GLN A 120 -21.86 12.11 -8.48
N GLU A 121 -21.00 12.65 -7.62
CA GLU A 121 -21.05 14.06 -7.19
C GLU A 121 -20.92 15.03 -8.38
N LYS A 122 -20.01 14.75 -9.32
CA LYS A 122 -19.87 15.55 -10.54
C LYS A 122 -21.11 15.49 -11.43
N LYS A 123 -21.81 14.35 -11.45
CA LYS A 123 -23.05 14.18 -12.21
C LYS A 123 -24.22 14.93 -11.58
N ASP A 124 -24.30 14.92 -10.24
CA ASP A 124 -25.38 15.56 -9.50
C ASP A 124 -25.19 17.08 -9.42
N SER A 125 -23.94 17.58 -9.39
CA SER A 125 -23.64 19.02 -9.49
C SER A 125 -23.78 19.62 -10.89
N SER A 126 -23.89 18.78 -11.93
CA SER A 126 -24.11 19.20 -13.32
C SER A 126 -25.60 19.25 -13.72
N LYS A 127 -26.52 18.93 -12.82
CA LYS A 127 -27.99 19.01 -13.01
C LYS A 127 -28.56 20.21 -12.30
#